data_AF-A0A2D6MAT6-F1
#
_entry.id   AF-A0A2D6MAT6-F1
#
_cell.length_a   1.000
_cell.length_b   1.000
_cell.length_c   1.000
_cell.angle_alpha   90.00
_cell.angle_beta   90.00
_cell.angle_gamma   90.00
#
_symmetry.space_group_name_H-M   'P 1'
#
loop_
_entity.id
_entity.type
_entity.pdbx_description
1 polymer ?
#
loop_
_entity_poly.entity_id
_entity_poly.type
_entity_poly.pdbx_seq_one_letter_code
_entity_poly.pdbx_strand_id
1 'polypeptide(L)'
;MSKKDFTSDLISALNKEHGSRVAYNLSCDESPTHVKRWIPTGSKLLDYICSNRRDGGLPEGRIIEIFGPPSIGKSHIATQIAASTQKLGGIVVYIDTENATSVENLGMLGVDVSKRFVYVDTHCTEEVLSIAESTIMKAKAMNKDIPVTIVWDSVAASSPKAELLGDYDKESIGLQARAISKGMRKITGVIANQNVLFVILNQVRTKIGCVSPDTRVEARRK
;
A
#
# COMPACT_ATOMS: atom_id res chain seq x y z
N MET A 1 -18.38 -34.53 -30.41
CA MET A 1 -19.22 -33.32 -30.30
C MET A 1 -18.81 -32.56 -29.05
N SER A 2 -18.14 -31.42 -29.21
CA SER A 2 -17.76 -30.54 -28.11
C SER A 2 -19.01 -30.14 -27.31
N LYS A 3 -18.99 -30.30 -25.99
CA LYS A 3 -19.97 -29.62 -25.12
C LYS A 3 -19.94 -28.14 -25.50
N LYS A 4 -21.10 -27.57 -25.86
CA LYS A 4 -21.21 -26.12 -26.05
C LYS A 4 -20.78 -25.46 -24.75
N ASP A 5 -19.71 -24.67 -24.80
CA ASP A 5 -19.24 -23.89 -23.67
C ASP A 5 -20.27 -22.78 -23.39
N PHE A 6 -20.99 -22.90 -22.27
CA PHE A 6 -22.05 -21.97 -21.86
C PHE A 6 -21.50 -20.74 -21.11
N THR A 7 -20.18 -20.64 -20.95
CA THR A 7 -19.52 -19.57 -20.19
C THR A 7 -19.80 -18.19 -20.76
N SER A 8 -19.84 -18.04 -22.09
CA SER A 8 -20.15 -16.76 -22.75
C SER A 8 -21.56 -16.26 -22.42
N ASP A 9 -22.52 -17.17 -22.39
CA ASP A 9 -23.93 -16.85 -22.15
C ASP A 9 -24.14 -16.47 -20.68
N LEU A 10 -23.47 -17.19 -19.76
CA LEU A 10 -23.48 -16.86 -18.33
C LEU A 10 -22.84 -15.49 -18.06
N ILE A 11 -21.69 -15.20 -18.65
CA ILE A 11 -21.02 -13.89 -18.51
C ILE A 11 -21.92 -12.77 -19.03
N SER A 12 -22.57 -12.99 -20.19
CA SER A 12 -23.49 -12.01 -20.77
C SER A 12 -24.72 -11.77 -19.91
N ALA A 13 -25.30 -12.83 -19.34
CA ALA A 13 -26.44 -12.75 -18.43
C ALA A 13 -26.09 -11.97 -17.15
N LEU A 14 -24.95 -12.29 -16.52
CA LEU A 14 -24.47 -11.58 -15.33
C LEU A 14 -24.23 -10.08 -15.61
N ASN A 15 -23.55 -9.76 -16.71
CA ASN A 15 -23.30 -8.36 -17.08
C ASN A 15 -24.60 -7.59 -17.38
N LYS A 16 -25.60 -8.26 -17.96
CA LYS A 16 -26.93 -7.66 -18.22
C LYS A 16 -27.69 -7.41 -16.91
N GLU A 17 -27.71 -8.39 -15.99
CA GLU A 17 -28.38 -8.28 -14.69
C GLU A 17 -27.80 -7.14 -13.85
N HIS A 18 -26.48 -7.01 -13.83
CA HIS A 18 -25.77 -5.98 -13.07
C HIS A 18 -25.72 -4.61 -13.76
N GLY A 19 -26.14 -4.49 -15.03
CA GLY A 19 -26.10 -3.25 -15.81
C GLY A 19 -24.70 -2.68 -16.04
N SER A 20 -23.65 -3.45 -15.73
CA SER A 20 -22.25 -3.05 -15.81
C SER A 20 -21.36 -4.29 -15.99
N ARG A 21 -20.14 -4.09 -16.45
CA ARG A 21 -19.20 -5.19 -16.70
C ARG A 21 -18.61 -5.70 -15.38
N VAL A 22 -19.16 -6.79 -14.87
CA VAL A 22 -18.77 -7.45 -13.61
C VAL A 22 -18.18 -8.84 -13.82
N ALA A 23 -18.53 -9.50 -14.93
CA ALA A 23 -18.03 -10.81 -15.32
C ALA A 23 -17.15 -10.69 -16.57
N TYR A 24 -16.03 -11.44 -16.56
CA TYR A 24 -14.98 -11.36 -17.57
C TYR A 24 -14.55 -12.78 -17.97
N ASN A 25 -14.31 -13.00 -19.25
CA ASN A 25 -13.66 -14.21 -19.73
C ASN A 25 -12.14 -13.95 -19.83
N LEU A 26 -11.37 -14.39 -18.85
CA LEU A 26 -9.93 -14.11 -18.78
C LEU A 26 -9.10 -14.69 -19.94
N SER A 27 -9.68 -15.55 -20.80
CA SER A 27 -8.99 -16.05 -22.00
C SER A 27 -8.96 -15.04 -23.16
N CYS A 28 -9.92 -14.11 -23.21
CA CYS A 28 -10.05 -13.14 -24.30
C CYS A 28 -10.26 -11.70 -23.82
N ASP A 29 -10.70 -11.52 -22.58
CA ASP A 29 -10.90 -10.21 -21.97
C ASP A 29 -9.67 -9.79 -21.18
N GLU A 30 -9.37 -8.50 -21.27
CA GLU A 30 -8.42 -7.89 -20.35
C GLU A 30 -9.04 -7.86 -18.94
N SER A 31 -8.37 -8.50 -17.99
CA SER A 31 -8.84 -8.57 -16.61
C SER A 31 -8.91 -7.17 -16.00
N PRO A 32 -9.91 -6.85 -15.18
CA PRO A 32 -9.94 -5.57 -14.44
C PRO A 32 -8.77 -5.44 -13.45
N THR A 33 -8.12 -6.55 -13.13
CA THR A 33 -6.94 -6.62 -12.27
C THR A 33 -5.62 -6.53 -13.03
N HIS A 34 -5.63 -6.24 -14.34
CA HIS A 34 -4.41 -6.13 -15.14
C HIS A 34 -3.50 -5.03 -14.57
N VAL A 35 -2.22 -5.35 -14.40
CA VAL A 35 -1.23 -4.43 -13.83
C VAL A 35 -0.68 -3.56 -14.96
N LYS A 36 -1.06 -2.27 -14.97
CA LYS A 36 -0.63 -1.32 -16.01
C LYS A 36 0.86 -0.99 -15.94
N ARG A 37 1.42 -0.90 -14.74
CA ARG A 37 2.81 -0.52 -14.51
C ARG A 37 3.36 -1.21 -13.27
N TRP A 38 4.66 -1.49 -13.32
CA TRP A 38 5.45 -1.98 -12.21
C TRP A 38 6.41 -0.87 -11.76
N ILE A 39 6.45 -0.62 -10.46
CA ILE A 39 7.39 0.31 -9.83
C ILE A 39 8.59 -0.50 -9.34
N PRO A 40 9.81 -0.26 -9.85
CA PRO A 40 11.00 -0.97 -9.37
C PRO A 40 11.22 -0.72 -7.87
N THR A 41 11.70 -1.74 -7.18
CA THR A 41 12.07 -1.67 -5.75
C THR A 41 13.45 -1.06 -5.52
N GLY A 42 14.22 -0.83 -6.60
CA GLY A 42 15.64 -0.54 -6.54
C GLY A 42 16.53 -1.78 -6.53
N SER A 43 15.95 -2.98 -6.38
CA SER A 43 16.65 -4.26 -6.44
C SER A 43 16.07 -5.16 -7.54
N LYS A 44 16.87 -5.44 -8.57
CA LYS A 44 16.46 -6.32 -9.68
C LYS A 44 16.05 -7.72 -9.20
N LEU A 45 16.72 -8.22 -8.16
CA LEU A 45 16.40 -9.54 -7.59
C LEU A 45 15.03 -9.52 -6.91
N LEU A 46 14.75 -8.48 -6.12
CA LEU A 46 13.46 -8.34 -5.46
C LEU A 46 12.35 -8.10 -6.49
N ASP A 47 12.60 -7.28 -7.51
CA ASP A 47 11.65 -7.05 -8.62
C ASP A 47 11.27 -8.36 -9.29
N TYR A 48 12.26 -9.21 -9.60
CA TYR A 48 12.03 -10.52 -10.19
C TYR A 48 11.23 -11.45 -9.25
N ILE A 49 11.58 -11.51 -7.97
CA ILE A 49 10.89 -12.37 -6.98
C ILE A 49 9.42 -11.93 -6.81
N CYS A 50 9.16 -10.63 -6.71
CA CYS A 50 7.82 -10.10 -6.46
C CYS A 50 6.87 -10.18 -7.66
N SER A 51 7.41 -10.26 -8.88
CA SER A 51 6.60 -10.15 -10.10
C SER A 51 6.82 -11.27 -11.12
N ASN A 52 7.76 -12.18 -10.87
CA ASN A 52 8.15 -13.29 -11.73
C ASN A 52 8.46 -12.87 -13.18
N ARG A 53 9.07 -11.69 -13.36
CA ARG A 53 9.44 -11.13 -14.68
C ARG A 53 10.67 -10.23 -14.58
N ARG A 54 11.37 -10.05 -15.70
CA ARG A 54 12.62 -9.26 -15.77
C ARG A 54 12.40 -7.76 -15.57
N ASP A 55 11.39 -7.19 -16.22
CA ASP A 55 11.01 -5.77 -16.07
C ASP A 55 9.89 -5.62 -15.03
N GLY A 56 10.17 -6.17 -13.86
CA GLY A 56 9.24 -6.36 -12.76
C GLY A 56 9.21 -5.20 -11.76
N GLY A 57 8.64 -5.49 -10.59
CA GLY A 57 8.61 -4.57 -9.47
C GLY A 57 7.38 -4.77 -8.60
N LEU A 58 6.92 -3.69 -7.98
CA LEU A 58 5.66 -3.63 -7.25
C LEU A 58 4.54 -3.16 -8.18
N PRO A 59 3.39 -3.85 -8.21
CA PRO A 59 2.29 -3.53 -9.11
C PRO A 59 1.56 -2.24 -8.69
N GLU A 60 1.33 -1.32 -9.63
CA GLU A 60 0.37 -0.23 -9.42
C GLU A 60 -1.05 -0.79 -9.18
N GLY A 61 -1.86 -0.02 -8.45
CA GLY A 61 -3.21 -0.41 -8.09
C GLY A 61 -3.26 -1.44 -6.97
N ARG A 62 -2.20 -1.56 -6.16
CA ARG A 62 -2.10 -2.51 -5.05
C ARG A 62 -1.54 -1.84 -3.80
N ILE A 63 -1.86 -2.47 -2.66
CA ILE A 63 -1.29 -2.16 -1.36
C ILE A 63 -0.23 -3.22 -1.07
N ILE A 64 0.96 -2.79 -0.69
CA ILE A 64 2.10 -3.64 -0.36
C ILE A 64 2.50 -3.36 1.08
N GLU A 65 2.56 -4.40 1.91
CA GLU A 65 3.06 -4.30 3.27
C GLU A 65 4.49 -4.83 3.35
N ILE A 66 5.39 -4.04 3.93
CA ILE A 66 6.75 -4.44 4.27
C ILE A 66 6.84 -4.43 5.80
N PHE A 67 6.90 -5.62 6.39
CA PHE A 67 6.93 -5.78 7.85
C PHE A 67 8.15 -6.57 8.32
N GLY A 68 8.56 -6.32 9.55
CA GLY A 68 9.69 -7.01 10.17
C GLY A 68 10.18 -6.29 11.43
N PRO A 69 11.24 -6.81 12.08
CA PRO A 69 11.86 -6.14 13.21
C PRO A 69 12.33 -4.71 12.88
N PRO A 70 12.57 -3.86 13.89
CA PRO A 70 13.28 -2.60 13.70
C PRO A 70 14.64 -2.79 13.03
N SER A 71 15.12 -1.77 12.32
CA SER A 71 16.48 -1.73 11.74
C SER A 71 16.83 -2.81 10.69
N ILE A 72 15.86 -3.53 10.12
CA ILE A 72 16.10 -4.49 9.02
C ILE A 72 16.11 -3.86 7.61
N GLY A 73 16.01 -2.53 7.52
CA GLY A 73 16.01 -1.81 6.24
C GLY A 73 14.63 -1.58 5.60
N LYS A 74 13.52 -1.67 6.35
CA LYS A 74 12.16 -1.40 5.83
C LYS A 74 12.04 -0.02 5.19
N SER A 75 12.37 1.03 5.93
CA SER A 75 12.32 2.42 5.43
C SER A 75 13.30 2.64 4.29
N HIS A 76 14.47 1.99 4.32
CA HIS A 76 15.43 2.05 3.22
C HIS A 76 14.85 1.51 1.90
N ILE A 77 14.17 0.35 1.94
CA ILE A 77 13.48 -0.21 0.77
C ILE A 77 12.36 0.74 0.32
N ALA A 78 11.58 1.30 1.24
CA ALA A 78 10.54 2.27 0.92
C ALA A 78 11.09 3.53 0.22
N THR A 79 12.22 4.05 0.69
CA THR A 79 12.91 5.18 0.06
C THR A 79 13.43 4.82 -1.34
N GLN A 80 13.95 3.62 -1.55
CA GLN A 80 14.37 3.16 -2.88
C GLN A 80 13.19 3.01 -3.87
N ILE A 81 12.04 2.54 -3.38
CA ILE A 81 10.79 2.52 -4.15
C ILE A 81 10.38 3.96 -4.51
N ALA A 82 10.41 4.89 -3.55
CA ALA A 82 10.13 6.30 -3.77
C ALA A 82 11.04 6.92 -4.85
N ALA A 83 12.35 6.71 -4.75
CA ALA A 83 13.31 7.17 -5.76
C ALA A 83 13.02 6.56 -7.14
N SER A 84 12.63 5.29 -7.19
CA SER A 84 12.24 4.61 -8.44
C SER A 84 10.97 5.20 -9.05
N THR A 85 9.98 5.55 -8.24
CA THR A 85 8.79 6.28 -8.71
C THR A 85 9.14 7.64 -9.30
N GLN A 86 10.01 8.41 -8.65
CA GLN A 86 10.47 9.69 -9.20
C GLN A 86 11.24 9.53 -10.52
N LYS A 87 12.07 8.48 -10.65
CA LYS A 87 12.77 8.16 -11.90
C LYS A 87 11.81 7.87 -13.05
N LEU A 88 10.62 7.35 -12.76
CA LEU A 88 9.52 7.18 -13.73
C LEU A 88 8.72 8.47 -13.99
N GLY A 89 9.17 9.62 -13.45
CA GLY A 89 8.45 10.89 -13.51
C GLY A 89 7.22 10.93 -12.60
N GLY A 90 7.11 10.02 -11.63
CA GLY A 90 5.98 9.95 -10.72
C GLY A 90 6.01 10.95 -9.57
N ILE A 91 4.96 10.91 -8.76
CA ILE A 91 4.83 11.64 -7.50
C ILE A 91 4.98 10.65 -6.35
N VAL A 92 5.74 11.06 -5.33
CA VAL A 92 5.84 10.35 -4.06
C VAL A 92 5.17 11.17 -2.96
N VAL A 93 4.35 10.50 -2.16
CA VAL A 93 3.87 10.99 -0.87
C VAL A 93 4.48 10.13 0.20
N TYR A 94 5.34 10.69 1.03
CA TYR A 94 5.97 10.00 2.14
C TYR A 94 5.34 10.48 3.44
N ILE A 95 4.56 9.61 4.07
CA ILE A 95 3.87 9.86 5.33
C ILE A 95 4.68 9.21 6.44
N ASP A 96 5.51 10.00 7.10
CA ASP A 96 6.34 9.57 8.22
C ASP A 96 5.57 9.81 9.52
N THR A 97 5.22 8.72 10.19
CA THR A 97 4.59 8.70 11.51
C THR A 97 5.58 8.28 12.60
N GLU A 98 6.75 7.73 12.22
CA GLU A 98 7.83 7.35 13.15
C GLU A 98 8.78 8.54 13.43
N ASN A 99 8.69 9.63 12.65
CA ASN A 99 9.55 10.82 12.70
C ASN A 99 11.05 10.46 12.69
N ALA A 100 11.41 9.48 11.87
CA ALA A 100 12.75 8.92 11.80
C ALA A 100 13.50 9.30 10.50
N THR A 101 12.81 9.88 9.52
CA THR A 101 13.39 10.11 8.19
C THR A 101 13.98 11.51 8.06
N SER A 102 15.29 11.62 7.81
CA SER A 102 15.94 12.89 7.52
C SER A 102 16.00 13.20 6.01
N VAL A 103 15.97 14.49 5.67
CA VAL A 103 16.14 14.97 4.28
C VAL A 103 17.47 14.51 3.67
N GLU A 104 18.53 14.50 4.47
CA GLU A 104 19.85 14.04 4.05
C GLU A 104 19.81 12.55 3.63
N ASN A 105 19.22 11.69 4.45
CA ASN A 105 19.11 10.27 4.14
C ASN A 105 18.25 10.02 2.88
N LEU A 106 17.14 10.74 2.71
CA LEU A 106 16.34 10.70 1.48
C LEU A 106 17.19 11.05 0.24
N GLY A 107 17.94 12.14 0.31
CA GLY A 107 18.83 12.58 -0.77
C GLY A 107 19.93 11.57 -1.09
N MET A 108 20.58 11.00 -0.07
CA MET A 108 21.59 9.96 -0.24
C MET A 108 21.05 8.71 -0.93
N LEU A 109 19.77 8.40 -0.73
CA LEU A 109 19.09 7.26 -1.36
C LEU A 109 18.49 7.60 -2.73
N GLY A 110 18.72 8.81 -3.23
CA GLY A 110 18.35 9.23 -4.58
C GLY A 110 16.93 9.79 -4.71
N VAL A 111 16.29 10.14 -3.58
CA VAL A 111 15.03 10.89 -3.59
C VAL A 111 15.33 12.37 -3.77
N ASP A 112 14.68 13.00 -4.74
CA ASP A 112 14.73 14.45 -4.93
C ASP A 112 13.58 15.10 -4.16
N VAL A 113 13.85 15.58 -2.95
CA VAL A 113 12.84 16.23 -2.10
C VAL A 113 12.30 17.55 -2.67
N SER A 114 12.98 18.13 -3.66
CA SER A 114 12.55 19.38 -4.30
C SER A 114 11.51 19.18 -5.40
N LYS A 115 11.33 17.94 -5.88
CA LYS A 115 10.58 17.67 -7.11
C LYS A 115 9.63 16.48 -6.96
N ARG A 116 8.33 16.74 -7.09
CA ARG A 116 7.28 15.69 -7.08
C ARG A 116 7.36 14.78 -5.83
N PHE A 117 7.77 15.38 -4.71
CA PHE A 117 7.87 14.73 -3.41
C PHE A 117 7.05 15.53 -2.41
N VAL A 118 6.21 14.85 -1.63
CA VAL A 118 5.41 15.44 -0.57
C VAL A 118 5.71 14.69 0.71
N TYR A 119 6.28 15.38 1.69
CA TYR A 119 6.50 14.85 3.04
C TYR A 119 5.31 15.21 3.94
N VAL A 120 4.86 14.26 4.73
CA VAL A 120 3.71 14.41 5.64
C VAL A 120 4.09 13.86 6.99
N ASP A 121 3.99 14.70 8.02
CA ASP A 121 4.19 14.35 9.43
C ASP A 121 2.82 14.36 10.11
N THR A 122 2.26 13.17 10.35
CA THR A 122 1.02 13.00 11.12
C THR A 122 1.02 11.66 11.83
N HIS A 123 0.59 11.66 13.08
CA HIS A 123 0.41 10.43 13.87
C HIS A 123 -1.05 9.94 13.87
N CYS A 124 -1.95 10.56 13.11
CA CYS A 124 -3.37 10.24 13.10
C CYS A 124 -3.73 9.30 11.94
N THR A 125 -4.17 8.08 12.25
CA THR A 125 -4.53 7.04 11.27
C THR A 125 -5.53 7.54 10.22
N GLU A 126 -6.58 8.24 10.64
CA GLU A 126 -7.59 8.77 9.72
C GLU A 126 -7.03 9.88 8.82
N GLU A 127 -6.09 10.68 9.31
CA GLU A 127 -5.44 11.73 8.51
C GLU A 127 -4.52 11.13 7.45
N VAL A 128 -3.73 10.11 7.80
CA VAL A 128 -2.89 9.37 6.83
C VAL A 128 -3.73 8.92 5.63
N LEU A 129 -4.87 8.26 5.90
CA LEU A 129 -5.74 7.72 4.86
C LEU A 129 -6.46 8.82 4.07
N SER A 130 -6.85 9.92 4.74
CA SER A 130 -7.48 11.07 4.08
C SER A 130 -6.51 11.82 3.16
N ILE A 131 -5.27 12.03 3.61
CA ILE A 131 -4.20 12.67 2.84
C ILE A 131 -3.83 11.81 1.64
N ALA A 132 -3.72 10.50 1.85
CA ALA A 132 -3.46 9.56 0.77
C ALA A 132 -4.55 9.63 -0.31
N GLU A 133 -5.83 9.53 0.06
CA GLU A 133 -6.95 9.66 -0.87
C GLU A 133 -6.96 11.02 -1.61
N SER A 134 -6.84 12.12 -0.86
CA SER A 134 -6.85 13.48 -1.42
C SER A 134 -5.72 13.69 -2.42
N THR A 135 -4.52 13.19 -2.12
CA THR A 135 -3.37 13.36 -2.99
C THR A 135 -3.49 12.53 -4.26
N ILE A 136 -4.01 11.30 -4.17
CA ILE A 136 -4.31 10.48 -5.36
C ILE A 136 -5.26 11.22 -6.28
N MET A 137 -6.38 11.71 -5.74
CA MET A 137 -7.41 12.38 -6.54
C MET A 137 -6.88 13.64 -7.22
N LYS A 138 -6.10 14.46 -6.51
CA LYS A 138 -5.47 15.67 -7.06
C LYS A 138 -4.44 15.34 -8.14
N ALA A 139 -3.52 14.40 -7.87
CA ALA A 139 -2.49 14.01 -8.83
C ALA A 139 -3.09 13.46 -10.13
N LYS A 140 -4.09 12.58 -10.02
CA LYS A 140 -4.73 11.93 -11.18
C LYS A 140 -5.65 12.87 -11.95
N ALA A 141 -6.20 13.90 -11.31
CA ALA A 141 -6.91 14.98 -12.01
C ALA A 141 -5.96 15.84 -12.87
N MET A 142 -4.71 16.04 -12.44
CA MET A 142 -3.71 16.78 -13.21
C MET A 142 -3.16 15.95 -14.38
N ASN A 143 -2.87 14.67 -14.14
CA ASN A 143 -2.43 13.73 -15.16
C ASN A 143 -2.87 12.31 -14.78
N LYS A 144 -3.76 11.73 -15.58
CA LYS A 144 -4.35 10.41 -15.32
C LYS A 144 -3.31 9.28 -15.28
N ASP A 145 -2.24 9.42 -16.06
CA ASP A 145 -1.23 8.37 -16.26
C ASP A 145 0.05 8.62 -15.45
N ILE A 146 0.08 9.63 -14.58
CA ILE A 146 1.24 9.87 -13.71
C ILE A 146 1.37 8.73 -12.68
N PRO A 147 2.58 8.15 -12.50
CA PRO A 147 2.81 7.21 -11.40
C PRO A 147 2.63 7.94 -10.07
N VAL A 148 1.99 7.27 -9.12
CA VAL A 148 1.86 7.78 -7.75
C VAL A 148 2.24 6.66 -6.80
N THR A 149 3.15 6.96 -5.87
CA THR A 149 3.49 6.08 -4.76
C THR A 149 3.25 6.79 -3.45
N ILE A 150 2.53 6.12 -2.56
CA ILE A 150 2.32 6.57 -1.19
C ILE A 150 3.09 5.61 -0.29
N VAL A 151 3.88 6.16 0.61
CA VAL A 151 4.55 5.41 1.67
C VAL A 151 3.92 5.83 3.00
N TRP A 152 3.53 4.86 3.81
CA TRP A 152 3.14 5.06 5.20
C TRP A 152 4.14 4.36 6.10
N ASP A 153 5.00 5.14 6.75
CA ASP A 153 6.08 4.71 7.62
C ASP A 153 5.86 5.23 9.04
N SER A 154 5.14 4.54 9.93
CA SER A 154 4.57 3.19 9.82
C SER A 154 3.17 3.12 10.44
N VAL A 155 2.41 2.05 10.16
CA VAL A 155 1.08 1.83 10.76
C VAL A 155 1.13 1.67 12.28
N ALA A 156 2.25 1.16 12.80
CA ALA A 156 2.40 0.90 14.22
C ALA A 156 2.55 2.17 15.05
N ALA A 157 2.97 3.28 14.42
CA ALA A 157 3.23 4.57 15.05
C ALA A 157 2.11 5.60 14.83
N SER A 158 1.01 5.22 14.18
CA SER A 158 -0.20 6.04 14.15
C SER A 158 -1.25 5.54 15.14
N SER A 159 -2.07 6.45 15.62
CA SER A 159 -3.22 6.17 16.49
C SER A 159 -4.50 6.77 15.92
N PRO A 160 -5.68 6.23 16.26
CA PRO A 160 -6.94 6.82 15.86
C PRO A 160 -7.10 8.21 16.46
N LYS A 161 -7.79 9.10 15.76
CA LYS A 161 -8.09 10.45 16.26
C LYS A 161 -8.73 10.45 17.65
N ALA A 162 -9.60 9.48 17.93
CA ALA A 162 -10.26 9.34 19.23
C ALA A 162 -9.29 9.00 20.37
N GLU A 163 -8.19 8.29 20.08
CA GLU A 163 -7.15 7.96 21.05
C GLU A 163 -6.24 9.16 21.30
N LEU A 164 -5.87 9.89 20.23
CA LEU A 164 -5.04 11.10 20.33
C LEU A 164 -5.71 12.24 21.10
N LEU A 165 -7.04 12.33 21.05
CA LEU A 165 -7.84 13.35 21.75
C LEU A 165 -8.42 12.86 23.09
N GLY A 166 -8.27 11.57 23.39
CA GLY A 166 -8.85 10.95 24.58
C GLY A 166 -7.95 11.10 25.80
N ASP A 167 -8.56 11.09 26.99
CA ASP A 167 -7.81 10.93 28.23
C ASP A 167 -7.21 9.52 28.31
N TYR A 168 -6.03 9.40 28.92
CA TYR A 168 -5.26 8.16 29.01
C TYR A 168 -6.04 6.96 29.59
N ASP A 169 -7.09 7.20 30.37
CA ASP A 169 -7.85 6.18 31.11
C ASP A 169 -9.07 5.60 30.37
N LYS A 170 -9.36 6.04 29.13
CA LYS A 170 -10.49 5.50 28.36
C LYS A 170 -10.12 4.18 27.69
N GLU A 171 -11.00 3.18 27.79
CA GLU A 171 -10.82 1.89 27.13
C GLU A 171 -10.66 2.05 25.60
N SER A 172 -9.44 1.83 25.12
CA SER A 172 -9.05 2.01 23.71
C SER A 172 -9.03 0.71 22.91
N ILE A 173 -9.56 -0.39 23.47
CA ILE A 173 -9.42 -1.74 22.91
C ILE A 173 -10.00 -1.81 21.48
N GLY A 174 -9.10 -2.12 20.54
CA GLY A 174 -9.43 -2.33 19.14
C GLY A 174 -9.81 -1.07 18.35
N LEU A 175 -9.64 0.14 18.90
CA LEU A 175 -9.91 1.39 18.16
C LEU A 175 -9.07 1.46 16.88
N GLN A 176 -7.77 1.19 16.98
CA GLN A 176 -6.87 1.20 15.83
C GLN A 176 -7.28 0.21 14.75
N ALA A 177 -7.62 -1.02 15.12
CA ALA A 177 -8.08 -2.04 14.17
C ALA A 177 -9.37 -1.61 13.45
N ARG A 178 -10.32 -0.97 14.17
CA ARG A 178 -11.56 -0.44 13.57
C ARG A 178 -11.30 0.74 12.64
N ALA A 179 -10.44 1.68 13.04
CA ALA A 179 -10.07 2.84 12.24
C ALA A 179 -9.40 2.41 10.91
N ILE A 180 -8.40 1.54 11.00
CA ILE A 180 -7.73 0.95 9.83
C ILE A 180 -8.75 0.21 8.96
N SER A 181 -9.56 -0.69 9.53
CA SER A 181 -10.53 -1.47 8.74
C SER A 181 -11.57 -0.60 8.03
N LYS A 182 -11.99 0.51 8.65
CA LYS A 182 -12.92 1.47 8.03
C LYS A 182 -12.24 2.22 6.89
N GLY A 183 -11.05 2.76 7.11
CA GLY A 183 -10.34 3.54 6.09
C GLY A 183 -9.81 2.69 4.94
N MET A 184 -9.32 1.48 5.22
CA MET A 184 -8.84 0.53 4.21
C MET A 184 -9.94 0.13 3.22
N ARG A 185 -11.17 -0.11 3.71
CA ARG A 185 -12.33 -0.38 2.83
C ARG A 185 -12.58 0.73 1.81
N LYS A 186 -12.35 2.00 2.20
CA LYS A 186 -12.52 3.15 1.31
C LYS A 186 -11.35 3.27 0.33
N ILE A 187 -10.12 3.26 0.84
CA ILE A 187 -8.94 3.59 0.04
C ILE A 187 -8.56 2.47 -0.94
N THR A 188 -8.88 1.21 -0.63
CA THR A 188 -8.55 0.06 -1.51
C THR A 188 -9.14 0.24 -2.91
N GLY A 189 -10.41 0.67 -2.99
CA GLY A 189 -11.05 0.94 -4.28
C GLY A 189 -10.40 2.11 -5.02
N VAL A 190 -10.02 3.17 -4.30
CA VAL A 190 -9.32 4.33 -4.88
C VAL A 190 -7.99 3.91 -5.47
N ILE A 191 -7.18 3.15 -4.73
CA ILE A 191 -5.86 2.67 -5.15
C ILE A 191 -5.97 1.84 -6.42
N ALA A 192 -6.87 0.84 -6.43
CA ALA A 192 -7.07 -0.04 -7.57
C ALA A 192 -7.52 0.74 -8.81
N ASN A 193 -8.56 1.57 -8.67
CA ASN A 193 -9.14 2.31 -9.79
C ASN A 193 -8.18 3.37 -10.36
N GLN A 194 -7.37 3.99 -9.50
CA GLN A 194 -6.44 5.05 -9.87
C GLN A 194 -5.05 4.53 -10.23
N ASN A 195 -4.78 3.23 -10.15
CA ASN A 195 -3.47 2.63 -10.41
C ASN A 195 -2.36 3.31 -9.59
N VAL A 196 -2.49 3.24 -8.27
CA VAL A 196 -1.53 3.82 -7.31
C VAL A 196 -0.82 2.69 -6.57
N LEU A 197 0.46 2.86 -6.28
CA LEU A 197 1.16 1.97 -5.35
C LEU A 197 1.07 2.53 -3.93
N PHE A 198 0.49 1.79 -3.00
CA PHE A 198 0.49 2.16 -1.58
C PHE A 198 1.37 1.19 -0.79
N VAL A 199 2.51 1.67 -0.31
CA VAL A 199 3.45 0.93 0.54
C VAL A 199 3.19 1.25 2.00
N ILE A 200 2.99 0.21 2.79
CA ILE A 200 2.78 0.28 4.23
C ILE A 200 3.98 -0.37 4.92
N LEU A 201 4.59 0.35 5.86
CA LEU A 201 5.59 -0.23 6.76
C LEU A 201 4.93 -0.62 8.07
N ASN A 202 5.37 -1.75 8.61
CA ASN A 202 4.86 -2.26 9.87
C ASN A 202 5.95 -2.98 10.67
N GLN A 203 5.72 -3.12 11.97
CA GLN A 203 6.64 -3.79 12.89
C GLN A 203 6.08 -5.14 13.35
N VAL A 204 6.94 -6.12 13.56
CA VAL A 204 6.53 -7.39 14.20
C VAL A 204 6.21 -7.11 15.67
N ARG A 205 5.01 -7.47 16.12
CA ARG A 205 4.63 -7.42 17.53
C ARG A 205 4.64 -8.82 18.14
N THR A 206 5.39 -9.00 19.22
CA THR A 206 5.33 -10.23 20.03
C THR A 206 4.16 -10.11 21.00
N LYS A 207 3.17 -11.01 20.90
CA LYS A 207 2.11 -11.12 21.92
C LYS A 207 2.70 -11.79 23.17
N ILE A 208 3.01 -11.01 24.20
CA ILE A 208 3.34 -11.57 25.52
C ILE A 208 2.03 -12.09 26.13
N GLY A 209 1.92 -13.40 26.36
CA GLY A 209 0.82 -14.00 27.14
C GLY A 209 -0.33 -14.68 26.37
N CYS A 210 -0.27 -14.87 25.05
CA CYS A 210 -1.26 -15.69 24.32
C CYS A 210 -0.67 -17.06 23.95
N VAL A 211 -1.34 -18.15 24.36
CA VAL A 211 -1.12 -19.49 23.80
C VAL A 211 -2.03 -19.62 22.57
N SER A 212 -1.55 -19.16 21.42
CA SER A 212 -2.21 -19.32 20.11
C SER A 212 -1.17 -19.89 19.13
N PRO A 213 -1.56 -20.69 18.11
CA PRO A 213 -0.62 -21.26 17.13
C PRO A 213 0.30 -20.24 16.42
N ASP A 214 -0.05 -18.96 16.40
CA ASP A 214 0.77 -17.88 15.81
C ASP A 214 1.79 -17.25 16.80
N THR A 215 1.84 -17.72 18.05
CA THR A 215 2.76 -17.17 19.05
C THR A 215 4.17 -17.75 18.87
N ARG A 216 5.10 -16.94 18.37
CA ARG A 216 6.54 -17.25 18.48
C ARG A 216 7.00 -17.02 19.90
N VAL A 217 7.18 -18.11 20.65
CA VAL A 217 7.84 -18.09 21.96
C VAL A 217 9.35 -18.11 21.71
N GLU A 218 10.00 -16.95 21.84
CA GLU A 218 11.45 -16.94 21.98
C GLU A 218 11.79 -17.37 23.41
N ALA A 219 12.17 -18.64 23.55
CA ALA A 219 12.82 -19.09 24.77
C ALA A 219 14.15 -18.35 24.89
N ARG A 220 14.25 -17.42 25.86
CA ARG A 220 15.53 -16.84 26.28
C ARG A 220 16.46 -18.00 26.60
N ARG A 221 17.45 -18.24 25.74
CA ARG A 221 18.60 -19.09 26.10
C ARG A 221 19.38 -18.32 27.15
N LYS A 222 19.48 -18.89 28.35
CA LYS A 222 20.46 -18.49 29.36
C LYS A 222 21.86 -18.80 28.86
#